data_AF-A0A818KX07-F1
#
_entry.id   AF-A0A818KX07-F1
#
_cell.length_a   1.000
_cell.length_b   1.000
_cell.length_c   1.000
_cell.angle_alpha   90.00
_cell.angle_beta   90.00
_cell.angle_gamma   90.00
#
_symmetry.space_group_name_H-M   'P 1'
#
loop_
_entity.id
_entity.type
_entity.pdbx_description
1 polymer ?
#
loop_
_entity_poly.entity_id
_entity_poly.type
_entity_poly.pdbx_seq_one_letter_code
_entity_poly.pdbx_strand_id
1 'polypeptide(L)'
;MDLSGGSIPTIYRDLFEMINLHGLEKLTFTIFVPLFESNTLTKTVLNQIWCSVTKSSAIGSRNDFYKCLALMALAQQGKTIDVKLLDNYVNRVDKEFIEERRRSLKRYLQILCRHPTIYDTDIIKFFLTFQGTSCGDNMKATYKNILDEFSSEPRSSLNSSDNIEKYGEDSDGIQMFRTSQIHISSLHQQFNQIRGCLKSINEKKFKNANDFTNIEKALQTLGSDSTSIDRWATGPNDYWPTIQIGLGNLPVEINAISERINEQYKRDDEVISDHLDMLIELLQGYKDLCKRFEDALQSEQKAIQKANNQRKRSSSITDTSSKNDNNLEMIEKRNRHALQCVKIETQLVYANLEAFVYILSSLGNSQCKGSSDLLNIWKSFANKISQLGQNYITKSPIDRMNTIGLRK
;
A
#
# COMPACT_ATOMS: atom_id res chain seq x y z
N MET A 1 18.98 14.60 -11.64
CA MET A 1 18.05 13.57 -12.16
C MET A 1 18.74 12.87 -13.30
N ASP A 2 19.03 11.57 -13.20
CA ASP A 2 19.45 10.71 -14.31
C ASP A 2 18.32 9.71 -14.57
N LEU A 3 17.56 9.93 -15.65
CA LEU A 3 16.53 9.00 -16.08
C LEU A 3 17.20 7.79 -16.74
N SER A 4 17.62 6.81 -15.92
CA SER A 4 18.27 5.58 -16.43
C SER A 4 17.34 4.85 -17.40
N GLY A 5 17.87 4.42 -18.55
CA GLY A 5 17.09 3.97 -19.72
C GLY A 5 16.20 2.75 -19.56
N GLY A 6 16.14 2.13 -18.36
CA GLY A 6 15.29 0.97 -18.08
C GLY A 6 13.84 1.30 -17.71
N SER A 7 13.54 2.52 -17.24
CA SER A 7 12.20 2.91 -16.75
C SER A 7 11.32 3.59 -17.79
N ILE A 8 11.82 3.79 -19.01
CA ILE A 8 11.16 4.58 -20.05
C ILE A 8 10.63 3.66 -21.17
N PRO A 9 9.34 3.80 -21.58
CA PRO A 9 8.78 3.04 -22.70
C PRO A 9 9.65 3.11 -23.96
N THR A 10 9.79 1.99 -24.66
CA THR A 10 10.65 1.86 -25.87
C THR A 10 10.30 2.89 -26.94
N ILE A 11 9.01 3.20 -27.11
CA ILE A 11 8.54 4.20 -28.08
C ILE A 11 9.20 5.59 -27.91
N TYR A 12 9.49 6.02 -26.68
CA TYR A 12 10.15 7.31 -26.43
C TYR A 12 11.66 7.25 -26.66
N ARG A 13 12.26 6.07 -26.49
CA ARG A 13 13.66 5.82 -26.86
C ARG A 13 13.81 5.83 -28.37
N ASP A 14 12.94 5.10 -29.07
CA ASP A 14 12.93 5.03 -30.53
C ASP A 14 12.64 6.40 -31.14
N LEU A 15 11.77 7.20 -30.52
CA LEU A 15 11.46 8.56 -30.97
C LEU A 15 12.63 9.53 -30.80
N PHE A 16 13.40 9.43 -29.72
CA PHE A 16 14.64 10.21 -29.59
C PHE A 16 15.67 9.83 -30.66
N GLU A 17 15.84 8.53 -30.92
CA GLU A 17 16.75 8.05 -31.97
C GLU A 17 16.29 8.47 -33.37
N MET A 18 14.97 8.42 -33.64
CA MET A 18 14.38 8.88 -34.91
C MET A 18 14.53 10.39 -35.12
N ILE A 19 14.53 11.20 -34.07
CA ILE A 19 14.75 12.64 -34.21
C ILE A 19 16.26 12.94 -34.38
N ASN A 20 17.13 12.03 -33.91
CA ASN A 20 18.59 12.11 -34.03
C ASN A 20 19.12 11.42 -35.31
N LEU A 21 18.46 11.59 -36.45
CA LEU A 21 18.70 10.84 -37.70
C LEU A 21 20.09 11.02 -38.36
N HIS A 22 21.01 11.81 -37.80
CA HIS A 22 22.35 12.03 -38.38
C HIS A 22 23.51 12.11 -37.37
N GLY A 23 23.32 11.69 -36.11
CA GLY A 23 24.40 11.73 -35.11
C GLY A 23 24.87 13.14 -34.73
N LEU A 24 24.12 14.18 -35.12
CA LEU A 24 24.26 15.52 -34.58
C LEU A 24 23.47 15.54 -33.26
N GLU A 25 24.18 15.35 -32.15
CA GLU A 25 23.65 15.21 -30.78
C GLU A 25 22.89 16.45 -30.24
N LYS A 26 22.08 17.15 -31.03
CA LYS A 26 21.51 18.46 -30.68
C LYS A 26 20.17 18.69 -31.38
N LEU A 27 19.07 18.43 -30.67
CA LEU A 27 17.75 18.93 -31.04
C LEU A 27 17.72 20.44 -30.78
N THR A 28 17.47 21.28 -31.78
CA THR A 28 17.39 22.75 -31.61
C THR A 28 15.95 23.21 -31.40
N PHE A 29 15.79 24.39 -30.78
CA PHE A 29 14.46 24.98 -30.55
C PHE A 29 13.65 25.16 -31.84
N THR A 30 14.34 25.42 -32.95
CA THR A 30 13.76 25.58 -34.30
C THR A 30 13.08 24.32 -34.82
N ILE A 31 13.50 23.13 -34.36
CA ILE A 31 12.90 21.83 -34.71
C ILE A 31 11.89 21.41 -33.64
N PHE A 32 12.18 21.72 -32.37
CA PHE A 32 11.34 21.35 -31.23
C PHE A 32 9.93 21.95 -31.27
N VAL A 33 9.80 23.24 -31.59
CA VAL A 33 8.48 23.89 -31.61
C VAL A 33 7.57 23.30 -32.68
N PRO A 34 7.96 23.21 -33.98
CA PRO A 34 7.09 22.63 -35.00
C PRO A 34 6.74 21.16 -34.76
N LEU A 35 7.60 20.41 -34.07
CA LEU A 35 7.40 18.99 -33.81
C LEU A 35 6.32 18.72 -32.75
N PHE A 36 6.16 19.62 -31.79
CA PHE A 36 5.27 19.43 -30.64
C PHE A 36 4.15 20.47 -30.52
N GLU A 37 4.14 21.48 -31.39
CA GLU A 37 3.04 22.44 -31.49
C GLU A 37 1.75 21.73 -31.89
N SER A 38 0.73 21.90 -31.06
CA SER A 38 -0.59 21.29 -31.25
C SER A 38 -1.66 22.18 -30.62
N ASN A 39 -2.94 21.87 -30.88
CA ASN A 39 -4.07 22.65 -30.33
C ASN A 39 -4.05 22.76 -28.78
N THR A 40 -3.33 21.88 -28.08
CA THR A 40 -3.21 21.87 -26.61
C THR A 40 -1.88 22.41 -26.10
N LEU A 41 -0.85 22.53 -26.94
CA LEU A 41 0.48 23.02 -26.59
C LEU A 41 0.85 24.21 -27.46
N THR A 42 0.64 25.42 -26.94
CA THR A 42 0.99 26.65 -27.65
C THR A 42 2.51 26.87 -27.67
N LYS A 43 2.99 27.63 -28.67
CA LYS A 43 4.40 28.04 -28.77
C LYS A 43 4.94 28.69 -27.49
N THR A 44 4.11 29.44 -26.77
CA THR A 44 4.47 30.06 -25.48
C THR A 44 4.75 29.01 -24.41
N VAL A 45 3.91 27.97 -24.31
CA VAL A 45 4.07 26.85 -23.37
C VAL A 45 5.30 26.02 -23.72
N LEU A 46 5.53 25.73 -25.01
CA LEU A 46 6.72 24.99 -25.45
C LEU A 46 8.02 25.76 -25.18
N ASN A 47 8.01 27.10 -25.32
CA ASN A 47 9.13 27.94 -24.96
C ASN A 47 9.40 27.93 -23.45
N GLN A 48 8.35 27.94 -22.61
CA GLN A 48 8.50 27.80 -21.16
C GLN A 48 9.12 26.46 -20.78
N ILE A 49 8.63 25.35 -21.37
CA ILE A 49 9.17 24.00 -21.14
C ILE A 49 10.64 23.93 -21.55
N TRP A 50 10.98 24.48 -22.72
CA TRP A 50 12.35 24.51 -23.23
C TRP A 50 13.30 25.23 -22.27
N CYS A 51 12.96 26.45 -21.87
CA CYS A 51 13.77 27.26 -20.95
C CYS A 51 13.90 26.64 -19.56
N SER A 52 12.90 25.86 -19.13
CA SER A 52 12.95 25.16 -17.85
C SER A 52 13.92 23.96 -17.87
N VAL A 53 14.02 23.26 -18.99
CA VAL A 53 14.81 22.02 -19.09
C VAL A 53 16.25 22.28 -19.51
N THR A 54 16.49 23.21 -20.43
CA THR A 54 17.84 23.52 -20.92
C THR A 54 18.10 25.02 -20.97
N LYS A 55 19.32 25.41 -20.60
CA LYS A 55 19.86 26.76 -20.82
C LYS A 55 20.66 26.86 -22.12
N SER A 56 20.85 25.73 -22.81
CA SER A 56 21.59 25.63 -24.06
C SER A 56 20.67 25.89 -25.27
N SER A 57 21.26 26.26 -26.39
CA SER A 57 20.55 26.41 -27.68
C SER A 57 20.04 25.08 -28.26
N ALA A 58 20.41 23.95 -27.65
CA ALA A 58 19.97 22.62 -28.04
C ALA A 58 19.83 21.64 -26.86
N ILE A 59 18.93 20.67 -27.01
CA ILE A 59 18.80 19.49 -26.17
C ILE A 59 19.69 18.39 -26.76
N GLY A 60 20.76 18.03 -26.06
CA GLY A 60 21.68 16.96 -26.49
C GLY A 60 21.62 15.68 -25.65
N SER A 61 21.05 15.74 -24.44
CA SER A 61 20.94 14.56 -23.59
C SER A 61 19.56 13.91 -23.74
N ARG A 62 19.53 12.56 -23.80
CA ARG A 62 18.29 11.76 -23.74
C ARG A 62 17.42 12.16 -22.55
N ASN A 63 18.06 12.39 -21.42
CA ASN A 63 17.44 12.74 -20.16
C ASN A 63 16.69 14.09 -20.23
N ASP A 64 17.28 15.10 -20.85
CA ASP A 64 16.61 16.39 -21.03
C ASP A 64 15.46 16.30 -22.03
N PHE A 65 15.59 15.47 -23.07
CA PHE A 65 14.47 15.19 -23.96
C PHE A 65 13.28 14.54 -23.22
N TYR A 66 13.54 13.58 -22.34
CA TYR A 66 12.48 12.94 -21.55
C TYR A 66 11.84 13.89 -20.54
N LYS A 67 12.60 14.81 -19.93
CA LYS A 67 12.03 15.87 -19.08
C LYS A 67 11.10 16.79 -19.87
N CYS A 68 11.46 17.16 -21.11
CA CYS A 68 10.58 17.93 -21.98
C CYS A 68 9.26 17.21 -22.26
N LEU A 69 9.31 15.92 -22.61
CA LEU A 69 8.11 15.12 -22.83
C LEU A 69 7.23 15.01 -21.58
N ALA A 70 7.84 14.83 -20.41
CA ALA A 70 7.12 14.76 -19.15
C ALA A 70 6.43 16.08 -18.79
N LEU A 71 7.10 17.22 -18.99
CA LEU A 71 6.51 18.55 -18.76
C LEU A 71 5.42 18.88 -19.78
N MET A 72 5.57 18.45 -21.04
CA MET A 72 4.52 18.59 -22.04
C MET A 72 3.25 17.83 -21.64
N ALA A 73 3.39 16.60 -21.13
CA ALA A 73 2.25 15.83 -20.63
C ALA A 73 1.55 16.52 -19.44
N LEU A 74 2.31 17.17 -18.55
CA LEU A 74 1.75 17.96 -17.45
C LEU A 74 1.06 19.22 -17.95
N ALA A 75 1.63 19.92 -18.93
CA ALA A 75 1.05 21.10 -19.53
C ALA A 75 -0.27 20.78 -20.25
N GLN A 76 -0.35 19.65 -20.95
CA GLN A 76 -1.60 19.16 -21.57
C GLN A 76 -2.70 18.86 -20.56
N GLN A 77 -2.35 18.54 -19.32
CA GLN A 77 -3.29 18.35 -18.20
C GLN A 77 -3.67 19.64 -17.48
N GLY A 78 -3.19 20.81 -17.94
CA GLY A 78 -3.45 22.10 -17.32
C GLY A 78 -2.68 22.34 -16.01
N LYS A 79 -1.61 21.57 -15.75
CA LYS A 79 -0.76 21.74 -14.56
C LYS A 79 0.36 22.76 -14.80
N THR A 80 0.89 23.31 -13.72
CA THR A 80 2.03 24.25 -13.77
C THR A 80 3.31 23.55 -14.25
N ILE A 81 4.09 24.24 -15.08
CA ILE A 81 5.33 23.74 -15.66
C ILE A 81 6.46 24.01 -14.67
N ASP A 82 6.84 23.00 -13.89
CA ASP A 82 7.97 23.08 -12.95
C ASP A 82 8.75 21.75 -12.97
N VAL A 83 10.06 21.84 -13.26
CA VAL A 83 10.97 20.68 -13.31
C VAL A 83 11.05 19.98 -11.95
N LYS A 84 10.91 20.72 -10.84
CA LYS A 84 10.91 20.14 -9.49
C LYS A 84 9.74 19.20 -9.23
N LEU A 85 8.63 19.36 -9.96
CA LEU A 85 7.52 18.41 -9.88
C LEU A 85 7.91 17.04 -10.43
N LEU A 86 8.83 16.98 -11.40
CA LEU A 86 9.30 15.71 -11.96
C LEU A 86 10.06 14.87 -10.94
N ASP A 87 10.79 15.50 -10.00
CA ASP A 87 11.49 14.80 -8.92
C ASP A 87 10.49 14.02 -8.05
N ASN A 88 9.30 14.58 -7.81
CA ASN A 88 8.23 13.91 -7.06
C ASN A 88 7.59 12.73 -7.83
N TYR A 89 7.63 12.71 -9.16
CA TYR A 89 7.06 11.61 -9.95
C TYR A 89 8.05 10.46 -10.14
N VAL A 90 9.34 10.74 -10.31
CA VAL A 90 10.37 9.71 -10.45
C VAL A 90 10.67 9.03 -9.10
N ASN A 91 10.72 9.80 -8.01
CA ASN A 91 10.86 9.23 -6.65
C ASN A 91 9.61 8.47 -6.19
N ARG A 92 8.47 8.57 -6.90
CA ARG A 92 7.28 7.75 -6.62
C ARG A 92 7.28 6.41 -7.35
N VAL A 93 8.20 6.17 -8.28
CA VAL A 93 8.41 4.84 -8.89
C VAL A 93 9.54 4.13 -8.13
N ASP A 94 9.49 4.19 -6.80
CA ASP A 94 10.37 3.39 -5.96
C ASP A 94 9.95 1.92 -6.02
N LYS A 95 10.92 1.01 -5.91
CA LYS A 95 10.65 -0.44 -5.80
C LYS A 95 9.64 -0.73 -4.68
N GLU A 96 9.67 0.06 -3.61
CA GLU A 96 8.73 0.01 -2.50
C GLU A 96 7.31 0.39 -2.92
N PHE A 97 7.12 1.46 -3.69
CA PHE A 97 5.80 1.85 -4.21
C PHE A 97 5.23 0.80 -5.16
N ILE A 98 6.05 0.26 -6.07
CA ILE A 98 5.61 -0.80 -7.00
C ILE A 98 5.21 -2.05 -6.22
N GLU A 99 5.96 -2.40 -5.18
CA GLU A 99 5.65 -3.55 -4.33
C GLU A 99 4.39 -3.32 -3.49
N GLU A 100 4.22 -2.14 -2.88
CA GLU A 100 3.00 -1.77 -2.14
C GLU A 100 1.77 -1.82 -3.05
N ARG A 101 1.88 -1.30 -4.28
CA ARG A 101 0.82 -1.37 -5.27
C ARG A 101 0.51 -2.82 -5.66
N ARG A 102 1.53 -3.64 -5.90
CA ARG A 102 1.38 -5.06 -6.26
C ARG A 102 0.65 -5.83 -5.14
N ARG A 103 1.05 -5.64 -3.88
CA ARG A 103 0.40 -6.25 -2.71
C ARG A 103 -1.05 -5.79 -2.55
N SER A 104 -1.31 -4.49 -2.69
CA SER A 104 -2.67 -3.94 -2.61
C SER A 104 -3.58 -4.48 -3.73
N LEU A 105 -3.08 -4.58 -4.97
CA LEU A 105 -3.83 -5.18 -6.08
C LEU A 105 -4.11 -6.66 -5.85
N LYS A 106 -3.14 -7.41 -5.31
CA LYS A 106 -3.33 -8.81 -4.95
C LYS A 106 -4.44 -8.95 -3.91
N ARG A 107 -4.42 -8.16 -2.83
CA ARG A 107 -5.46 -8.19 -1.79
C ARG A 107 -6.82 -7.81 -2.35
N TYR A 108 -6.89 -6.76 -3.17
CA TYR A 108 -8.12 -6.35 -3.85
C TYR A 108 -8.72 -7.49 -4.68
N LEU A 109 -7.91 -8.14 -5.53
CA LEU A 109 -8.37 -9.28 -6.32
C LEU A 109 -8.78 -10.48 -5.45
N GLN A 110 -8.07 -10.72 -4.34
CA GLN A 110 -8.44 -11.77 -3.39
C GLN A 110 -9.80 -11.49 -2.73
N ILE A 111 -10.10 -10.24 -2.36
CA ILE A 111 -11.40 -9.86 -1.82
C ILE A 111 -12.49 -10.11 -2.88
N LEU A 112 -12.30 -9.67 -4.12
CA LEU A 112 -13.27 -9.89 -5.20
C LEU A 112 -13.52 -11.37 -5.46
N CYS A 113 -12.46 -12.19 -5.52
CA CYS A 113 -12.58 -13.61 -5.81
C CYS A 113 -13.14 -14.43 -4.64
N ARG A 114 -13.15 -13.89 -3.42
CA ARG A 114 -13.74 -14.55 -2.23
C ARG A 114 -15.16 -14.11 -1.95
N HIS A 115 -15.61 -13.02 -2.60
CA HIS A 115 -16.93 -12.48 -2.39
C HIS A 115 -17.99 -13.41 -3.01
N PRO A 116 -19.01 -13.86 -2.26
CA PRO A 116 -19.98 -14.86 -2.72
C PRO A 116 -20.69 -14.49 -4.02
N THR A 117 -21.11 -13.23 -4.15
CA THR A 117 -21.83 -12.75 -5.34
C THR A 117 -20.90 -12.34 -6.49
N ILE A 118 -19.78 -11.67 -6.20
CA ILE A 118 -18.90 -11.09 -7.23
C ILE A 118 -18.07 -12.15 -7.95
N TYR A 119 -17.62 -13.19 -7.23
CA TYR A 119 -16.77 -14.25 -7.79
C TYR A 119 -17.38 -14.93 -9.02
N ASP A 120 -18.70 -15.18 -9.00
CA ASP A 120 -19.38 -15.91 -10.07
C ASP A 120 -19.85 -15.01 -11.23
N THR A 121 -19.60 -13.71 -11.15
CA THR A 121 -20.04 -12.77 -12.20
C THR A 121 -19.27 -12.98 -13.50
N ASP A 122 -19.98 -12.86 -14.63
CA ASP A 122 -19.39 -12.95 -15.97
C ASP A 122 -18.34 -11.85 -16.21
N ILE A 123 -18.47 -10.70 -15.53
CA ILE A 123 -17.49 -9.61 -15.58
C ILE A 123 -16.15 -10.06 -15.00
N ILE A 124 -16.14 -10.69 -13.82
CA ILE A 124 -14.91 -11.16 -13.19
C ILE A 124 -14.31 -12.33 -13.96
N LYS A 125 -15.15 -13.28 -14.41
CA LYS A 125 -14.71 -14.39 -15.27
C LYS A 125 -14.07 -13.87 -16.56
N PHE A 126 -14.70 -12.89 -17.22
CA PHE A 126 -14.13 -12.24 -18.41
C PHE A 126 -12.80 -11.56 -18.09
N PHE A 127 -12.73 -10.76 -17.02
CA PHE A 127 -11.50 -10.06 -16.63
C PHE A 127 -10.33 -11.03 -16.38
N LEU A 128 -10.59 -12.19 -15.78
CA LEU A 128 -9.57 -13.20 -15.47
C LEU A 128 -9.18 -14.08 -16.66
N THR A 129 -10.07 -14.27 -17.64
CA THR A 129 -9.85 -15.17 -18.79
C THR A 129 -9.55 -14.45 -20.09
N PHE A 130 -9.71 -13.13 -20.15
CA PHE A 130 -9.50 -12.35 -21.37
C PHE A 130 -8.05 -12.46 -21.86
N GLN A 131 -7.91 -12.98 -23.07
CA GLN A 131 -6.64 -13.04 -23.79
C GLN A 131 -6.70 -12.04 -24.94
N GLY A 132 -6.11 -10.86 -24.77
CA GLY A 132 -6.09 -9.81 -25.77
C GLY A 132 -5.56 -8.48 -25.25
N THR A 133 -5.46 -7.49 -26.13
CA THR A 133 -5.15 -6.11 -25.74
C THR A 133 -6.41 -5.34 -25.39
N SER A 134 -6.29 -4.30 -24.56
CA SER A 134 -7.42 -3.41 -24.22
C SER A 134 -8.61 -4.10 -23.55
N CYS A 135 -8.33 -4.93 -22.53
CA CYS A 135 -9.36 -5.61 -21.73
C CYS A 135 -10.46 -4.65 -21.24
N GLY A 136 -10.09 -3.44 -20.82
CA GLY A 136 -11.04 -2.46 -20.29
C GLY A 136 -12.07 -1.98 -21.32
N ASP A 137 -11.65 -1.74 -22.57
CA ASP A 137 -12.55 -1.28 -23.62
C ASP A 137 -13.48 -2.39 -24.08
N ASN A 138 -12.96 -3.61 -24.21
CA ASN A 138 -13.75 -4.79 -24.53
C ASN A 138 -14.77 -5.11 -23.42
N MET A 139 -14.34 -5.06 -22.15
CA MET A 139 -15.24 -5.28 -21.02
C MET A 139 -16.36 -4.24 -20.99
N LYS A 140 -16.04 -2.96 -21.22
CA LYS A 140 -17.06 -1.90 -21.32
C LYS A 140 -18.00 -2.11 -22.50
N ALA A 141 -17.51 -2.58 -23.65
CA ALA A 141 -18.34 -2.82 -24.83
C ALA A 141 -19.30 -4.00 -24.62
N THR A 142 -18.79 -5.12 -24.10
CA THR A 142 -19.57 -6.34 -23.85
C THR A 142 -20.66 -6.13 -22.79
N TYR A 143 -20.34 -5.36 -21.74
CA TYR A 143 -21.20 -5.24 -20.56
C TYR A 143 -21.89 -3.88 -20.41
N LYS A 144 -21.91 -3.07 -21.46
CA LYS A 144 -22.51 -1.71 -21.44
C LYS A 144 -24.01 -1.71 -21.08
N ASN A 145 -24.73 -2.76 -21.48
CA ASN A 145 -26.19 -2.85 -21.42
C ASN A 145 -26.68 -3.97 -20.48
N ILE A 146 -25.87 -4.40 -19.51
CA ILE A 146 -26.35 -5.34 -18.49
C ILE A 146 -27.51 -4.69 -17.74
N LEU A 147 -28.63 -5.40 -17.65
CA LEU A 147 -29.75 -5.03 -16.78
C LEU A 147 -29.30 -5.13 -15.32
N ASP A 148 -29.56 -4.09 -14.53
CA ASP A 148 -29.28 -4.04 -13.08
C ASP A 148 -29.80 -5.31 -12.37
N GLU A 149 -29.16 -5.74 -11.29
CA GLU A 149 -29.48 -6.99 -10.57
C GLU A 149 -30.96 -7.04 -10.18
N PHE A 150 -31.51 -5.90 -9.76
CA PHE A 150 -32.94 -5.74 -9.48
C PHE A 150 -33.87 -6.10 -10.67
N SER A 151 -33.39 -5.89 -11.90
CA SER A 151 -34.13 -6.15 -13.14
C SER A 151 -33.82 -7.52 -13.77
N SER A 152 -32.63 -8.07 -13.53
CA SER A 152 -32.14 -9.32 -14.13
C SER A 152 -32.43 -10.55 -13.26
N GLU A 153 -32.26 -10.44 -11.95
CA GLU A 153 -32.61 -11.47 -10.98
C GLU A 153 -33.21 -10.77 -9.76
N PRO A 154 -34.55 -10.64 -9.65
CA PRO A 154 -35.17 -10.38 -8.37
C PRO A 154 -34.96 -11.65 -7.54
N ARG A 155 -33.75 -11.88 -7.00
CA ARG A 155 -33.51 -12.90 -5.98
C ARG A 155 -34.47 -12.55 -4.86
N SER A 156 -35.58 -13.28 -4.80
CA SER A 156 -36.82 -13.00 -4.05
C SER A 156 -37.77 -11.94 -4.64
N SER A 157 -38.32 -12.16 -5.84
CA SER A 157 -39.78 -12.01 -5.88
C SER A 157 -40.35 -13.04 -4.89
N LEU A 158 -40.83 -12.60 -3.74
CA LEU A 158 -42.06 -13.15 -3.14
C LEU A 158 -42.16 -14.65 -2.78
N ASN A 159 -41.14 -15.50 -2.96
CA ASN A 159 -41.25 -16.95 -2.77
C ASN A 159 -40.81 -17.47 -1.39
N SER A 160 -40.96 -16.65 -0.37
CA SER A 160 -41.24 -17.16 0.97
C SER A 160 -42.08 -16.11 1.71
N SER A 161 -43.37 -16.07 1.38
CA SER A 161 -44.41 -15.61 2.31
C SER A 161 -44.30 -16.26 3.70
N ASP A 162 -43.50 -17.32 3.83
CA ASP A 162 -43.40 -18.14 5.04
C ASP A 162 -42.14 -17.87 5.88
N ASN A 163 -41.21 -17.00 5.43
CA ASN A 163 -40.02 -16.62 6.22
C ASN A 163 -39.84 -15.11 6.42
N ILE A 164 -40.80 -14.29 5.98
CA ILE A 164 -40.94 -12.90 6.44
C ILE A 164 -41.68 -12.93 7.80
N GLU A 165 -41.21 -13.77 8.71
CA GLU A 165 -41.53 -13.57 10.11
C GLU A 165 -40.68 -12.40 10.63
N LYS A 166 -41.38 -11.30 10.92
CA LYS A 166 -41.20 -10.56 12.18
C LYS A 166 -39.93 -9.75 12.42
N TYR A 167 -39.27 -9.23 11.38
CA TYR A 167 -38.26 -8.18 11.60
C TYR A 167 -38.52 -6.95 10.73
N GLY A 168 -39.32 -6.05 11.31
CA GLY A 168 -39.19 -4.62 11.14
C GLY A 168 -39.82 -4.04 9.89
N GLU A 169 -41.01 -3.43 10.07
CA GLU A 169 -41.46 -2.31 9.26
C GLU A 169 -40.29 -1.34 8.96
N ASP A 170 -40.28 -0.73 7.77
CA ASP A 170 -39.17 0.00 7.13
C ASP A 170 -38.39 1.01 8.02
N SER A 171 -38.91 1.41 9.19
CA SER A 171 -38.23 2.24 10.18
C SER A 171 -37.15 1.51 11.01
N ASP A 172 -37.34 0.23 11.33
CA ASP A 172 -36.40 -0.51 12.20
C ASP A 172 -35.15 -0.94 11.43
N GLY A 173 -35.32 -1.42 10.19
CA GLY A 173 -34.20 -1.84 9.33
C GLY A 173 -33.21 -0.71 9.01
N ILE A 174 -33.71 0.52 8.75
CA ILE A 174 -32.86 1.70 8.51
C ILE A 174 -32.09 2.08 9.79
N GLN A 175 -32.71 1.94 10.96
CA GLN A 175 -32.06 2.22 12.24
C GLN A 175 -30.95 1.19 12.53
N MET A 176 -31.22 -0.10 12.30
CA MET A 176 -30.21 -1.16 12.42
C MET A 176 -29.04 -0.93 11.46
N PHE A 177 -29.32 -0.53 10.21
CA PHE A 177 -28.29 -0.12 9.25
C PHE A 177 -27.41 1.00 9.81
N ARG A 178 -28.00 2.09 10.30
CA ARG A 178 -27.25 3.24 10.87
C ARG A 178 -26.38 2.82 12.04
N THR A 179 -26.90 2.02 12.97
CA THR A 179 -26.12 1.48 14.09
C THR A 179 -24.94 0.65 13.58
N SER A 180 -25.15 -0.22 12.59
CA SER A 180 -24.09 -1.04 12.01
C SER A 180 -23.02 -0.21 11.32
N GLN A 181 -23.40 0.85 10.61
CA GLN A 181 -22.49 1.76 9.92
C GLN A 181 -21.59 2.52 10.89
N ILE A 182 -22.15 3.00 12.01
CA ILE A 182 -21.38 3.64 13.08
C ILE A 182 -20.38 2.65 13.68
N HIS A 183 -20.83 1.44 13.98
CA HIS A 183 -19.96 0.41 14.55
C HIS A 183 -18.82 0.03 13.60
N ILE A 184 -19.10 -0.23 12.32
CA ILE A 184 -18.08 -0.58 11.32
C ILE A 184 -17.12 0.59 11.05
N SER A 185 -17.61 1.83 11.11
CA SER A 185 -16.74 3.02 11.04
C SER A 185 -15.78 3.09 12.22
N SER A 186 -16.25 2.77 13.42
CA SER A 186 -15.40 2.67 14.62
C SER A 186 -14.37 1.54 14.48
N LEU A 187 -14.78 0.34 14.05
CA LEU A 187 -13.88 -0.79 13.80
C LEU A 187 -12.78 -0.42 12.79
N HIS A 188 -13.15 0.20 11.67
CA HIS A 188 -12.20 0.67 10.66
C HIS A 188 -11.18 1.65 11.27
N GLN A 189 -11.62 2.58 12.10
CA GLN A 189 -10.71 3.51 12.79
C GLN A 189 -9.75 2.77 13.73
N GLN A 190 -10.26 1.87 14.57
CA GLN A 190 -9.44 1.11 15.52
C GLN A 190 -8.43 0.21 14.81
N PHE A 191 -8.83 -0.46 13.72
CA PHE A 191 -7.90 -1.29 12.95
C PHE A 191 -6.81 -0.46 12.26
N ASN A 192 -7.11 0.75 11.79
CA ASN A 192 -6.07 1.65 11.28
C ASN A 192 -5.11 2.12 12.39
N GLN A 193 -5.59 2.33 13.61
CA GLN A 193 -4.72 2.62 14.75
C GLN A 193 -3.81 1.44 15.07
N ILE A 194 -4.35 0.22 15.10
CA ILE A 194 -3.57 -1.01 15.29
C ILE A 194 -2.54 -1.18 14.17
N ARG A 195 -2.92 -0.93 12.91
CA ARG A 195 -2.02 -0.95 11.75
C ARG A 195 -0.84 0.00 11.95
N GLY A 196 -1.09 1.23 12.41
CA GLY A 196 -0.04 2.19 12.73
C GLY A 196 0.93 1.68 13.80
N CYS A 197 0.41 1.10 14.87
CA CYS A 197 1.23 0.49 15.93
C CYS A 197 2.08 -0.67 15.42
N LEU A 198 1.49 -1.59 14.64
CA LEU A 198 2.20 -2.74 14.09
C LEU A 198 3.28 -2.34 13.08
N LYS A 199 3.00 -1.36 12.21
CA LYS A 199 4.01 -0.78 11.31
C LYS A 199 5.18 -0.19 12.10
N SER A 200 4.90 0.60 13.14
CA SER A 200 5.95 1.16 14.00
C SER A 200 6.79 0.08 14.70
N ILE A 201 6.15 -0.99 15.18
CA ILE A 201 6.86 -2.14 15.76
C ILE A 201 7.76 -2.81 14.70
N ASN A 202 7.28 -2.96 13.47
CA ASN A 202 8.04 -3.61 12.41
C ASN A 202 9.22 -2.76 11.93
N GLU A 203 9.04 -1.44 11.78
CA GLU A 203 10.11 -0.49 11.48
C GLU A 203 11.20 -0.50 12.55
N LYS A 204 10.83 -0.62 13.83
CA LYS A 204 11.80 -0.75 14.93
C LYS A 204 12.60 -2.04 14.81
N LYS A 205 11.98 -3.16 14.42
CA LYS A 205 12.70 -4.44 14.18
C LYS A 205 13.69 -4.31 13.03
N PHE A 206 13.27 -3.71 11.92
CA PHE A 206 14.16 -3.45 10.79
C PHE A 206 15.37 -2.60 11.17
N LYS A 207 15.15 -1.50 11.90
CA LYS A 207 16.23 -0.65 12.42
C LYS A 207 17.16 -1.42 13.36
N ASN A 208 16.59 -2.17 14.30
CA ASN A 208 17.35 -2.98 15.25
C ASN A 208 18.25 -4.02 14.54
N ALA A 209 17.74 -4.70 13.51
CA ALA A 209 18.55 -5.63 12.71
C ALA A 209 19.73 -4.92 12.02
N ASN A 210 19.47 -3.75 11.42
CA ASN A 210 20.53 -2.95 10.79
C ASN A 210 21.59 -2.48 11.81
N ASP A 211 21.18 -2.12 13.02
CA ASP A 211 22.10 -1.76 14.10
C ASP A 211 23.01 -2.94 14.46
N PHE A 212 22.48 -4.16 14.57
CA PHE A 212 23.30 -5.35 14.79
C PHE A 212 24.26 -5.64 13.64
N THR A 213 23.85 -5.44 12.39
CA THR A 213 24.77 -5.56 11.24
C THR A 213 25.88 -4.50 11.26
N ASN A 214 25.61 -3.30 11.78
CA ASN A 214 26.66 -2.29 11.98
C ASN A 214 27.62 -2.70 13.11
N ILE A 215 27.11 -3.26 14.20
CA ILE A 215 27.93 -3.81 15.29
C ILE A 215 28.82 -4.94 14.77
N GLU A 216 28.26 -5.87 14.00
CA GLU A 216 28.99 -6.97 13.37
C GLU A 216 30.18 -6.46 12.56
N LYS A 217 29.96 -5.51 11.65
CA LYS A 217 31.02 -4.91 10.82
C LYS A 217 32.09 -4.23 11.66
N ALA A 218 31.70 -3.51 12.72
CA ALA A 218 32.64 -2.86 13.61
C ALA A 218 33.51 -3.88 14.35
N LEU A 219 32.91 -4.96 14.88
CA LEU A 219 33.63 -6.04 15.54
C LEU A 219 34.58 -6.76 14.58
N GLN A 220 34.13 -7.02 13.34
CA GLN A 220 34.95 -7.64 12.31
C GLN A 220 36.16 -6.77 11.96
N THR A 221 35.94 -5.46 11.80
CA THR A 221 37.02 -4.49 11.56
C THR A 221 38.05 -4.52 12.69
N LEU A 222 37.60 -4.49 13.95
CA LEU A 222 38.47 -4.56 15.12
C LEU A 222 39.22 -5.91 15.22
N GLY A 223 38.55 -7.02 14.88
CA GLY A 223 39.17 -8.35 14.89
C GLY A 223 40.25 -8.50 13.82
N SER A 224 40.05 -7.90 12.65
CA SER A 224 40.99 -7.96 11.50
C SER A 224 42.12 -6.94 11.54
N ASP A 225 42.20 -6.08 12.56
CA ASP A 225 43.19 -5.00 12.63
C ASP A 225 44.63 -5.54 12.67
N SER A 226 45.39 -5.37 11.59
CA SER A 226 46.77 -5.82 11.49
C SER A 226 47.80 -4.80 11.98
N THR A 227 47.37 -3.74 12.67
CA THR A 227 48.28 -2.72 13.20
C THR A 227 49.32 -3.35 14.13
N SER A 228 50.61 -3.17 13.80
CA SER A 228 51.70 -3.65 14.65
C SER A 228 51.77 -2.83 15.92
N ILE A 229 51.47 -3.45 17.06
CA ILE A 229 51.51 -2.81 18.37
C ILE A 229 52.80 -3.24 19.08
N ASP A 230 53.69 -2.27 19.33
CA ASP A 230 54.96 -2.50 20.02
C ASP A 230 54.81 -2.41 21.54
N ARG A 231 55.77 -3.00 22.27
CA ARG A 231 55.84 -2.97 23.75
C ARG A 231 55.85 -1.56 24.36
N TRP A 232 56.18 -0.54 23.57
CA TRP A 232 56.05 0.86 24.00
C TRP A 232 54.60 1.26 24.28
N ALA A 233 53.64 0.77 23.48
CA ALA A 233 52.23 1.13 23.60
C ALA A 233 51.47 0.29 24.64
N THR A 234 51.79 -1.00 24.75
CA THR A 234 51.09 -1.93 25.67
C THR A 234 51.85 -2.21 26.97
N GLY A 235 53.14 -1.89 27.04
CA GLY A 235 53.98 -2.30 28.17
C GLY A 235 54.04 -3.84 28.29
N PRO A 236 53.90 -4.41 29.50
CA PRO A 236 53.88 -5.87 29.71
C PRO A 236 52.49 -6.50 29.45
N ASN A 237 51.56 -5.78 28.83
CA ASN A 237 50.17 -6.20 28.68
C ASN A 237 49.90 -6.84 27.30
N ASP A 238 49.53 -8.13 27.30
CA ASP A 238 49.20 -8.89 26.08
C ASP A 238 47.68 -9.19 25.94
N TYR A 239 46.79 -8.43 26.60
CA TYR A 239 45.35 -8.68 26.53
C TYR A 239 44.76 -8.41 25.14
N TRP A 240 45.24 -7.37 24.44
CA TRP A 240 44.65 -6.95 23.17
C TRP A 240 44.70 -8.05 22.09
N PRO A 241 45.84 -8.71 21.80
CA PRO A 241 45.88 -9.84 20.88
C PRO A 241 44.87 -10.94 21.22
N THR A 242 44.64 -11.22 22.50
CA THR A 242 43.68 -12.25 22.92
C THR A 242 42.23 -11.80 22.79
N ILE A 243 41.93 -10.54 23.12
CA ILE A 243 40.64 -9.91 22.88
C ILE A 243 40.34 -9.89 21.38
N GLN A 244 41.34 -9.57 20.55
CA GLN A 244 41.25 -9.51 19.11
C GLN A 244 40.89 -10.87 18.48
N ILE A 245 41.46 -11.97 18.98
CA ILE A 245 41.04 -13.33 18.59
C ILE A 245 39.55 -13.56 18.92
N GLY A 246 39.09 -13.09 20.08
CA GLY A 246 37.67 -13.13 20.45
C GLY A 246 36.77 -12.30 19.54
N LEU A 247 37.20 -11.07 19.21
CA LEU A 247 36.52 -10.16 18.29
C LEU A 247 36.44 -10.72 16.86
N GLY A 248 37.32 -11.63 16.47
CA GLY A 248 37.20 -12.37 15.21
C GLY A 248 36.07 -13.42 15.19
N ASN A 249 35.68 -13.96 16.36
CA ASN A 249 34.73 -15.08 16.46
C ASN A 249 33.30 -14.67 16.88
N LEU A 250 33.14 -13.51 17.50
CA LEU A 250 31.85 -12.96 17.93
C LEU A 250 30.93 -12.42 16.80
N PRO A 251 31.45 -11.86 15.68
CA PRO A 251 30.60 -11.33 14.60
C PRO A 251 29.59 -12.34 14.06
N VAL A 252 29.95 -13.63 14.02
CA VAL A 252 29.05 -14.71 13.54
C VAL A 252 27.77 -14.79 14.37
N GLU A 253 27.86 -14.66 15.69
CA GLU A 253 26.67 -14.68 16.56
C GLU A 253 25.85 -13.39 16.42
N ILE A 254 26.52 -12.24 16.27
CA ILE A 254 25.84 -10.95 16.06
C ILE A 254 25.09 -10.93 14.72
N ASN A 255 25.70 -11.48 13.66
CA ASN A 255 25.03 -11.65 12.38
C ASN A 255 23.79 -12.55 12.53
N ALA A 256 23.91 -13.67 13.26
CA ALA A 256 22.77 -14.55 13.53
C ALA A 256 21.62 -13.81 14.25
N ILE A 257 21.92 -12.89 15.16
CA ILE A 257 20.90 -12.01 15.78
C ILE A 257 20.21 -11.15 14.72
N SER A 258 20.99 -10.44 13.89
CA SER A 258 20.45 -9.59 12.82
C SER A 258 19.57 -10.37 11.85
N GLU A 259 20.03 -11.54 11.39
CA GLU A 259 19.29 -12.42 10.50
C GLU A 259 17.95 -12.86 11.12
N ARG A 260 17.94 -13.28 12.40
CA ARG A 260 16.70 -13.70 13.06
C ARG A 260 15.71 -12.56 13.25
N ILE A 261 16.17 -11.36 13.58
CA ILE A 261 15.32 -10.17 13.67
C ILE A 261 14.75 -9.83 12.28
N ASN A 262 15.57 -9.89 11.23
CA ASN A 262 15.15 -9.63 9.85
C ASN A 262 14.12 -10.66 9.34
N GLU A 263 14.32 -11.94 9.66
CA GLU A 263 13.33 -12.98 9.34
C GLU A 263 12.00 -12.75 10.06
N GLN A 264 12.04 -12.36 11.33
CA GLN A 264 10.83 -12.03 12.08
C GLN A 264 10.12 -10.80 11.50
N TYR A 265 10.89 -9.76 11.15
CA TYR A 265 10.39 -8.57 10.46
C TYR A 265 9.64 -8.94 9.16
N LYS A 266 10.24 -9.80 8.31
CA LYS A 266 9.62 -10.26 7.06
C LYS A 266 8.33 -11.04 7.31
N ARG A 267 8.34 -11.96 8.27
CA ARG A 267 7.13 -12.73 8.64
C ARG A 267 6.00 -11.82 9.12
N ASP A 268 6.33 -10.85 9.96
CA ASP A 268 5.35 -9.89 10.49
C ASP A 268 4.82 -8.97 9.38
N ASP A 269 5.68 -8.57 8.44
CA ASP A 269 5.28 -7.76 7.28
C ASP A 269 4.35 -8.52 6.32
N GLU A 270 4.76 -9.71 5.87
CA GLU A 270 4.07 -10.46 4.82
C GLU A 270 2.82 -11.20 5.31
N VAL A 271 2.75 -11.57 6.58
CA VAL A 271 1.61 -12.31 7.13
C VAL A 271 0.71 -11.37 7.92
N ILE A 272 1.23 -10.68 8.93
CA ILE A 272 0.38 -9.96 9.87
C ILE A 272 -0.12 -8.66 9.24
N SER A 273 0.78 -7.84 8.67
CA SER A 273 0.41 -6.56 8.07
C SER A 273 -0.48 -6.75 6.84
N ASP A 274 -0.16 -7.70 5.96
CA ASP A 274 -0.97 -7.96 4.76
C ASP A 274 -2.39 -8.45 5.08
N HIS A 275 -2.58 -9.33 6.07
CA HIS A 275 -3.92 -9.78 6.46
C HIS A 275 -4.72 -8.66 7.16
N LEU A 276 -4.06 -7.83 7.98
CA LEU A 276 -4.72 -6.66 8.57
C LEU A 276 -5.13 -5.63 7.51
N ASP A 277 -4.28 -5.39 6.52
CA ASP A 277 -4.58 -4.49 5.41
C ASP A 277 -5.76 -5.02 4.58
N MET A 278 -5.85 -6.33 4.35
CA MET A 278 -7.02 -6.94 3.68
C MET A 278 -8.32 -6.68 4.45
N LEU A 279 -8.30 -6.82 5.78
CA LEU A 279 -9.46 -6.56 6.62
C LEU A 279 -9.86 -5.07 6.61
N ILE A 280 -8.88 -4.17 6.63
CA ILE A 280 -9.11 -2.72 6.53
C ILE A 280 -9.70 -2.36 5.16
N GLU A 281 -9.18 -2.92 4.08
CA GLU A 281 -9.68 -2.71 2.71
C GLU A 281 -11.13 -3.19 2.56
N LEU A 282 -11.49 -4.34 3.16
CA LEU A 282 -12.87 -4.82 3.21
C LEU A 282 -13.80 -3.84 3.94
N LEU A 283 -13.39 -3.36 5.12
CA LEU A 283 -14.17 -2.39 5.90
C LEU A 283 -14.30 -1.05 5.16
N GLN A 284 -13.27 -0.63 4.44
CA GLN A 284 -13.31 0.58 3.62
C GLN A 284 -14.29 0.40 2.45
N GLY A 285 -14.27 -0.75 1.78
CA GLY A 285 -15.25 -1.07 0.73
C GLY A 285 -16.70 -1.05 1.24
N TYR A 286 -16.95 -1.57 2.43
CA TYR A 286 -18.27 -1.48 3.07
C TYR A 286 -18.67 -0.04 3.41
N LYS A 287 -17.76 0.79 3.92
CA LYS A 287 -18.05 2.21 4.18
C LYS A 287 -18.44 2.95 2.90
N ASP A 288 -17.76 2.66 1.79
CA ASP A 288 -18.08 3.24 0.49
C ASP A 288 -19.42 2.72 -0.05
N LEU A 289 -19.81 1.48 0.24
CA LEU A 289 -21.16 0.96 0.01
C LEU A 289 -22.21 1.72 0.85
N CYS A 290 -22.01 1.86 2.16
CA CYS A 290 -22.93 2.60 3.04
C CYS A 290 -23.17 4.02 2.54
N LYS A 291 -22.10 4.73 2.17
CA LYS A 291 -22.21 6.09 1.66
C LYS A 291 -23.04 6.16 0.38
N ARG A 292 -22.80 5.25 -0.58
CA ARG A 292 -23.60 5.16 -1.81
C ARG A 292 -25.07 4.87 -1.52
N PHE A 293 -25.35 4.00 -0.56
CA PHE A 293 -26.71 3.68 -0.13
C PHE A 293 -27.40 4.87 0.54
N GLU A 294 -26.72 5.59 1.43
CA GLU A 294 -27.26 6.81 2.06
C GLU A 294 -27.55 7.92 1.04
N ASP A 295 -26.63 8.15 0.09
CA ASP A 295 -26.82 9.13 -0.98
C ASP A 295 -28.05 8.79 -1.84
N ALA A 296 -28.26 7.51 -2.14
CA ALA A 296 -29.44 7.02 -2.85
C ALA A 296 -30.73 7.25 -2.04
N LEU A 297 -30.75 6.85 -0.76
CA LEU A 297 -31.88 7.06 0.14
C LEU A 297 -32.27 8.55 0.24
N GLN A 298 -31.29 9.45 0.36
CA GLN A 298 -31.55 10.89 0.44
C GLN A 298 -32.12 11.46 -0.86
N SER A 299 -31.60 11.01 -2.01
CA SER A 299 -32.11 11.39 -3.33
C SER A 299 -33.58 11.00 -3.50
N GLU A 300 -33.91 9.78 -3.07
CA GLU A 300 -35.25 9.22 -3.19
C GLU A 300 -36.24 9.85 -2.19
N GLN A 301 -35.84 10.11 -0.95
CA GLN A 301 -36.67 10.86 0.00
C GLN A 301 -37.07 12.24 -0.56
N LYS A 302 -36.15 12.92 -1.26
CA LYS A 302 -36.46 14.19 -1.94
C LYS A 302 -37.44 13.99 -3.10
N ALA A 303 -37.34 12.88 -3.84
CA ALA A 303 -38.25 12.56 -4.93
C ALA A 303 -39.67 12.25 -4.41
N ILE A 304 -39.80 11.46 -3.34
CA ILE A 304 -41.07 11.15 -2.67
C ILE A 304 -41.72 12.42 -2.13
N GLN A 305 -40.95 13.30 -1.48
CA GLN A 305 -41.48 14.59 -0.99
C GLN A 305 -41.99 15.48 -2.14
N LYS A 306 -41.28 15.52 -3.28
CA LYS A 306 -41.74 16.23 -4.48
C LYS A 306 -43.02 15.64 -5.05
N ALA A 307 -43.10 14.32 -5.17
CA ALA A 307 -44.30 13.62 -5.66
C ALA A 307 -45.51 13.86 -4.75
N ASN A 308 -45.33 13.80 -3.42
CA ASN A 308 -46.39 14.09 -2.46
C ASN A 308 -46.85 15.55 -2.51
N ASN A 309 -45.93 16.49 -2.70
CA ASN A 309 -46.28 17.91 -2.86
C ASN A 309 -47.00 18.19 -4.19
N GLN A 310 -46.69 17.44 -5.26
CA GLN A 310 -47.43 17.51 -6.52
C GLN A 310 -48.84 16.94 -6.36
N ARG A 311 -49.00 15.79 -5.68
CA ARG A 311 -50.31 15.21 -5.36
C ARG A 311 -51.22 16.18 -4.59
N LYS A 312 -50.67 16.90 -3.60
CA LYS A 312 -51.43 17.93 -2.84
C LYS A 312 -51.88 19.11 -3.69
N ARG A 313 -51.24 19.38 -4.83
CA ARG A 313 -51.57 20.47 -5.76
C ARG A 313 -52.49 20.03 -6.91
N SER A 314 -52.55 18.73 -7.22
CA SER A 314 -53.30 18.17 -8.36
C SER A 314 -54.46 17.29 -7.88
N SER A 315 -55.49 17.89 -7.29
CA SER A 315 -56.68 17.17 -6.79
C SER A 315 -57.75 16.86 -7.86
N SER A 316 -57.47 17.01 -9.16
CA SER A 316 -58.52 16.97 -10.20
C SER A 316 -58.26 16.13 -11.47
N ILE A 317 -57.33 15.16 -11.50
CA ILE A 317 -57.18 14.27 -12.68
C ILE A 317 -56.91 12.82 -12.24
N THR A 318 -57.87 11.93 -12.51
CA THR A 318 -57.93 10.51 -12.07
C THR A 318 -56.98 9.57 -12.81
N ASP A 319 -56.45 9.94 -13.98
CA ASP A 319 -55.56 9.08 -14.77
C ASP A 319 -54.06 9.29 -14.46
N THR A 320 -53.70 10.43 -13.88
CA THR A 320 -52.31 10.75 -13.46
C THR A 320 -51.97 10.20 -12.08
N SER A 321 -52.95 9.88 -11.24
CA SER A 321 -52.70 9.28 -9.91
C SER A 321 -52.18 7.84 -10.03
N SER A 322 -52.79 7.01 -10.88
CA SER A 322 -52.44 5.59 -11.03
C SER A 322 -51.02 5.33 -11.55
N LYS A 323 -50.54 6.11 -12.53
CA LYS A 323 -49.14 6.03 -13.01
C LYS A 323 -48.14 6.49 -11.94
N ASN A 324 -48.52 7.48 -11.14
CA ASN A 324 -47.69 7.97 -10.04
C ASN A 324 -47.66 6.98 -8.85
N ASP A 325 -48.70 6.17 -8.66
CA ASP A 325 -48.75 5.10 -7.65
C ASP A 325 -47.88 3.90 -8.06
N ASN A 326 -47.95 3.45 -9.31
CA ASN A 326 -47.12 2.36 -9.81
C ASN A 326 -45.62 2.68 -9.77
N ASN A 327 -45.23 3.94 -10.09
CA ASN A 327 -43.84 4.38 -9.99
C ASN A 327 -43.34 4.45 -8.54
N LEU A 328 -44.20 4.86 -7.60
CA LEU A 328 -43.85 4.93 -6.18
C LEU A 328 -43.64 3.53 -5.60
N GLU A 329 -44.53 2.59 -5.92
CA GLU A 329 -44.41 1.20 -5.49
C GLU A 329 -43.13 0.53 -6.03
N MET A 330 -42.76 0.84 -7.28
CA MET A 330 -41.52 0.34 -7.88
C MET A 330 -40.27 0.90 -7.17
N ILE A 331 -40.27 2.17 -6.79
CA ILE A 331 -39.19 2.79 -5.99
C ILE A 331 -39.09 2.14 -4.62
N GLU A 332 -40.22 1.91 -3.93
CA GLU A 332 -40.22 1.24 -2.62
C GLU A 332 -39.71 -0.21 -2.68
N LYS A 333 -40.08 -0.96 -3.73
CA LYS A 333 -39.56 -2.32 -3.96
C LYS A 333 -38.05 -2.32 -4.19
N ARG A 334 -37.55 -1.35 -4.97
CA ARG A 334 -36.09 -1.17 -5.20
C ARG A 334 -35.36 -0.85 -3.89
N ASN A 335 -35.98 -0.06 -3.02
CA ASN A 335 -35.38 0.32 -1.73
C ASN A 335 -35.32 -0.84 -0.74
N ARG A 336 -36.40 -1.64 -0.65
CA ARG A 336 -36.39 -2.85 0.16
C ARG A 336 -35.34 -3.84 -0.32
N HIS A 337 -35.20 -4.00 -1.64
CA HIS A 337 -34.15 -4.84 -2.21
C HIS A 337 -32.75 -4.31 -1.85
N ALA A 338 -32.49 -3.02 -2.04
CA ALA A 338 -31.20 -2.42 -1.69
C ALA A 338 -30.86 -2.54 -0.19
N LEU A 339 -31.84 -2.34 0.70
CA LEU A 339 -31.68 -2.52 2.14
C LEU A 339 -31.34 -3.98 2.49
N GLN A 340 -31.97 -4.94 1.81
CA GLN A 340 -31.67 -6.36 1.98
C GLN A 340 -30.24 -6.70 1.51
N CYS A 341 -29.80 -6.14 0.37
CA CYS A 341 -28.40 -6.29 -0.06
C CYS A 341 -27.44 -5.75 1.00
N VAL A 342 -27.68 -4.54 1.51
CA VAL A 342 -26.84 -3.94 2.56
C VAL A 342 -26.83 -4.80 3.82
N LYS A 343 -27.96 -5.39 4.22
CA LYS A 343 -28.04 -6.30 5.36
C LYS A 343 -27.14 -7.52 5.16
N ILE A 344 -27.19 -8.16 4.00
CA ILE A 344 -26.36 -9.33 3.67
C ILE A 344 -24.87 -8.93 3.64
N GLU A 345 -24.54 -7.80 3.03
CA GLU A 345 -23.16 -7.28 3.00
C GLU A 345 -22.64 -6.96 4.41
N THR A 346 -23.50 -6.43 5.28
CA THR A 346 -23.17 -6.21 6.69
C THR A 346 -22.79 -7.51 7.38
N GLN A 347 -23.60 -8.57 7.18
CA GLN A 347 -23.32 -9.90 7.75
C GLN A 347 -22.01 -10.48 7.21
N LEU A 348 -21.72 -10.28 5.91
CA LEU A 348 -20.48 -10.71 5.29
C LEU A 348 -19.26 -10.03 5.92
N VAL A 349 -19.34 -8.73 6.22
CA VAL A 349 -18.29 -8.01 6.94
C VAL A 349 -18.05 -8.62 8.32
N TYR A 350 -19.12 -8.86 9.10
CA TYR A 350 -18.99 -9.46 10.44
C TYR A 350 -18.39 -10.88 10.39
N ALA A 351 -18.76 -11.69 9.39
CA ALA A 351 -18.17 -13.02 9.21
C ALA A 351 -16.65 -12.95 8.98
N ASN A 352 -16.16 -11.91 8.29
CA ASN A 352 -14.73 -11.73 8.06
C ASN A 352 -13.95 -11.18 9.27
N LEU A 353 -14.62 -10.70 10.33
CA LEU A 353 -13.94 -10.20 11.53
C LEU A 353 -13.25 -11.33 12.32
N GLU A 354 -13.64 -12.58 12.14
CA GLU A 354 -12.92 -13.74 12.71
C GLU A 354 -11.46 -13.77 12.26
N ALA A 355 -11.15 -13.27 11.06
CA ALA A 355 -9.77 -13.13 10.57
C ALA A 355 -8.88 -12.31 11.52
N PHE A 356 -9.46 -11.40 12.31
CA PHE A 356 -8.72 -10.63 13.30
C PHE A 356 -8.15 -11.52 14.43
N VAL A 357 -8.88 -12.56 14.85
CA VAL A 357 -8.40 -13.52 15.84
C VAL A 357 -7.18 -14.26 15.31
N TYR A 358 -7.22 -14.68 14.04
CA TYR A 358 -6.09 -15.30 13.36
C TYR A 358 -4.87 -14.36 13.28
N ILE A 359 -5.08 -13.08 12.99
CA ILE A 359 -4.01 -12.06 12.97
C ILE A 359 -3.35 -11.94 14.34
N LEU A 360 -4.14 -11.84 15.42
CA LEU A 360 -3.61 -11.74 16.79
C LEU A 360 -2.87 -13.02 17.22
N SER A 361 -3.40 -14.20 16.87
CA SER A 361 -2.73 -15.47 17.14
C SER A 361 -1.39 -15.55 16.39
N SER A 362 -1.37 -15.16 15.12
CA SER A 362 -0.15 -15.12 14.30
C SER A 362 0.89 -14.16 14.86
N LEU A 363 0.44 -12.99 15.36
CA LEU A 363 1.31 -12.04 16.05
C LEU A 363 1.93 -12.65 17.32
N GLY A 364 1.11 -13.25 18.18
CA GLY A 364 1.59 -13.92 19.40
C GLY A 364 2.62 -15.00 19.09
N ASN A 365 2.31 -15.88 18.13
CA ASN A 365 3.21 -16.96 17.70
C ASN A 365 4.52 -16.43 17.11
N SER A 366 4.46 -15.38 16.28
CA SER A 366 5.66 -14.76 15.73
C SER A 366 6.54 -14.14 16.82
N GLN A 367 5.95 -13.46 17.81
CA GLN A 367 6.72 -12.89 18.94
C GLN A 367 7.32 -13.97 19.85
N CYS A 368 6.58 -15.04 20.16
CA CYS A 368 7.11 -16.16 20.93
C CYS A 368 8.28 -16.82 20.22
N LYS A 369 8.13 -17.11 18.91
CA LYS A 369 9.19 -17.73 18.11
C LYS A 369 10.43 -16.84 18.04
N GLY A 370 10.27 -15.57 17.69
CA GLY A 370 11.38 -14.62 17.61
C GLY A 370 12.12 -14.47 18.94
N SER A 371 11.38 -14.37 20.05
CA SER A 371 11.98 -14.25 21.39
C SER A 371 12.74 -15.52 21.81
N SER A 372 12.19 -16.70 21.49
CA SER A 372 12.84 -17.98 21.78
C SER A 372 14.13 -18.16 20.98
N ASP A 373 14.10 -17.86 19.69
CA ASP A 373 15.27 -17.91 18.81
C ASP A 373 16.37 -16.97 19.30
N LEU A 374 16.02 -15.72 19.63
CA LEU A 374 16.97 -14.73 20.15
C LEU A 374 17.57 -15.16 21.50
N LEU A 375 16.77 -15.72 22.41
CA LEU A 375 17.27 -16.21 23.69
C LEU A 375 18.36 -17.27 23.52
N ASN A 376 18.19 -18.19 22.57
CA ASN A 376 19.17 -19.23 22.30
C ASN A 376 20.49 -18.66 21.77
N ILE A 377 20.41 -17.67 20.87
CA ILE A 377 21.59 -16.99 20.34
C ILE A 377 22.29 -16.18 21.43
N TRP A 378 21.54 -15.45 22.27
CA TRP A 378 22.12 -14.71 23.39
C TRP A 378 22.83 -15.61 24.40
N LYS A 379 22.31 -16.81 24.67
CA LYS A 379 22.99 -17.82 25.50
C LYS A 379 24.31 -18.28 24.86
N SER A 380 24.31 -18.56 23.55
CA SER A 380 25.53 -18.91 22.80
C SER A 380 26.58 -17.79 22.88
N PHE A 381 26.15 -16.55 22.63
CA PHE A 381 26.99 -15.35 22.71
C PHE A 381 27.59 -15.15 24.11
N ALA A 382 26.78 -15.25 25.17
CA ALA A 382 27.23 -15.12 26.55
C ALA A 382 28.24 -16.20 26.95
N ASN A 383 28.05 -17.44 26.48
CA ASN A 383 28.99 -18.53 26.70
C ASN A 383 30.35 -18.26 26.02
N LYS A 384 30.34 -17.77 24.78
CA LYS A 384 31.58 -17.40 24.06
C LYS A 384 32.32 -16.25 24.76
N ILE A 385 31.60 -15.24 25.26
CA ILE A 385 32.21 -14.17 26.05
C ILE A 385 32.78 -14.69 27.37
N SER A 386 32.08 -15.61 28.04
CA SER A 386 32.55 -16.19 29.30
C SER A 386 33.84 -16.99 29.11
N GLN A 387 33.98 -17.72 27.99
CA GLN A 387 35.21 -18.40 27.63
C GLN A 387 36.37 -17.42 27.36
N LEU A 388 36.10 -16.26 26.75
CA LEU A 388 37.09 -15.19 26.60
C LEU A 388 37.47 -14.56 27.95
N GLY A 389 36.49 -14.37 28.84
CA GLY A 389 36.64 -13.69 30.12
C GLY A 389 37.28 -14.54 31.23
N GLN A 390 37.08 -15.85 31.25
CA GLN A 390 37.68 -16.77 32.23
C GLN A 390 39.21 -16.73 32.22
N ASN A 391 39.82 -16.33 31.11
CA ASN A 391 41.27 -16.17 31.02
C ASN A 391 41.79 -14.90 31.74
N TYR A 392 40.95 -13.89 32.06
CA TYR A 392 41.46 -12.56 32.46
C TYR A 392 40.64 -11.72 33.47
N ILE A 393 39.45 -12.14 33.90
CA ILE A 393 38.60 -11.38 34.86
C ILE A 393 39.09 -11.52 36.32
N THR A 394 40.17 -12.24 36.60
CA THR A 394 40.59 -12.58 37.97
C THR A 394 41.28 -11.46 38.75
N LYS A 395 41.60 -10.29 38.16
CA LYS A 395 42.21 -9.16 38.88
C LYS A 395 41.45 -7.85 38.68
N SER A 396 41.33 -7.03 39.72
CA SER A 396 40.71 -5.70 39.66
C SER A 396 41.50 -4.79 38.69
N PRO A 397 40.84 -3.85 37.97
CA PRO A 397 41.54 -2.80 37.22
C PRO A 397 42.62 -2.09 38.05
N ILE A 398 42.36 -1.90 39.35
CA ILE A 398 43.28 -1.24 40.29
C ILE A 398 44.52 -2.10 40.57
N ASP A 399 44.33 -3.41 40.81
CA ASP A 399 45.44 -4.34 41.03
C ASP A 399 46.34 -4.44 39.79
N ARG A 400 45.74 -4.32 38.60
CA ARG A 400 46.46 -4.30 37.32
C ARG A 400 47.30 -3.05 37.15
N MET A 401 46.75 -1.87 37.47
CA MET A 401 47.50 -0.61 37.41
C MET A 401 48.67 -0.60 38.40
N ASN A 402 48.51 -1.21 39.57
CA ASN A 402 49.58 -1.37 40.56
C ASN A 402 50.69 -2.31 40.05
N THR A 403 50.34 -3.44 39.41
CA THR A 403 51.35 -4.37 38.85
C THR A 403 52.19 -3.80 37.70
N ILE A 404 51.69 -2.77 37.02
CA ILE A 404 52.39 -2.11 35.90
C ILE A 404 53.11 -0.83 36.37
N GLY A 405 53.04 -0.49 37.68
CA GLY A 405 53.69 0.70 38.23
C GLY A 405 53.08 2.02 37.78
N LEU A 406 51.82 2.00 37.32
CA LEU A 406 51.10 3.19 36.83
C LEU A 406 50.45 4.01 37.96
N ARG A 407 50.33 3.44 39.16
CA ARG A 407 50.03 4.16 40.39
C ARG A 407 51.33 4.34 41.18
N LYS A 408 51.62 5.58 41.56
CA LYS A 408 52.62 5.89 42.59
C LYS A 408 52.03 5.71 43.98
#